data_AF-A0A0J8TZH1-F1
#
_entry.id   AF-A0A0J8TZH1-F1
#
_cell.length_a   1.000
_cell.length_b   1.000
_cell.length_c   1.000
_cell.angle_alpha   90.00
_cell.angle_beta   90.00
_cell.angle_gamma   90.00
#
_symmetry.space_group_name_H-M   'P 1'
#
loop_
_entity.id
_entity.type
_entity.pdbx_description
1 polymer ?
#
loop_
_entity_poly.entity_id
_entity_poly.type
_entity_poly.pdbx_seq_one_letter_code
_entity_poly.pdbx_strand_id
1 'polypeptide(L)'
;MIEFRTGTPRLSNPLTAPGDPVKPYTLGDLIDHLQVLGNAKVRGLSDQLHSDRGDYERSAIAPGGTERASQLARMYMSRIGSTMTGWKGGDFPVRTDLLVMLGDFGNCGPCIVDLIMGDDGVYEVVTAEDPLFR
;
A
#
# COMPACT_ATOMS: atom_id res chain seq x y z
N MET A 1 -6.75 37.25 12.55
CA MET A 1 -7.53 36.35 13.41
C MET A 1 -7.77 35.09 12.59
N ILE A 2 -7.01 34.03 12.86
CA ILE A 2 -7.11 32.80 12.08
C ILE A 2 -7.65 31.74 13.03
N GLU A 3 -8.91 31.34 12.82
CA GLU A 3 -9.51 30.17 13.43
C GLU A 3 -9.09 28.93 12.64
N PHE A 4 -8.57 27.92 13.32
CA PHE A 4 -8.49 26.56 12.77
C PHE A 4 -9.34 25.63 13.63
N ARG A 5 -10.42 25.16 13.00
CA ARG A 5 -11.41 24.25 13.55
C ARG A 5 -10.78 22.89 13.84
N THR A 6 -11.23 22.31 14.95
CA THR A 6 -11.05 20.92 15.35
C THR A 6 -11.30 19.96 14.19
N GLY A 7 -10.30 19.17 13.80
CA GLY A 7 -10.41 18.12 12.80
C GLY A 7 -9.37 17.04 13.05
N THR A 8 -9.87 15.83 13.27
CA THR A 8 -9.26 14.48 13.31
C THR A 8 -7.76 14.37 13.02
N PRO A 9 -6.98 13.56 13.79
CA PRO A 9 -5.57 13.36 13.49
C PRO A 9 -5.43 12.78 12.08
N ARG A 10 -4.87 13.58 11.17
CA ARG A 10 -4.34 13.07 9.91
C ARG A 10 -3.14 12.21 10.30
N LEU A 11 -3.29 10.89 10.25
CA LEU A 11 -2.16 10.00 10.06
C LEU A 11 -1.74 10.16 8.58
N SER A 12 -1.24 11.33 8.21
CA SER A 12 -0.34 11.41 7.07
C SER A 12 0.85 10.53 7.39
N ASN A 13 1.42 9.87 6.38
CA ASN A 13 2.69 9.17 6.52
C ASN A 13 3.64 10.01 7.42
N PRO A 14 4.02 9.55 8.63
CA PRO A 14 4.90 10.31 9.51
C PRO A 14 6.30 10.54 8.93
N LEU A 15 6.57 9.97 7.74
CA LEU A 15 7.83 10.04 7.01
C LEU A 15 7.85 11.10 5.90
N THR A 16 6.79 11.88 5.66
CA THR A 16 6.79 12.87 4.57
C THR A 16 6.31 14.24 5.05
N ALA A 17 7.24 15.21 5.16
CA ALA A 17 6.87 16.60 5.42
C ALA A 17 6.35 17.28 4.14
N PRO A 18 5.58 18.38 4.24
CA PRO A 18 5.18 19.15 3.07
C PRO A 18 6.39 19.65 2.28
N GLY A 19 6.56 19.15 1.05
CA GLY A 19 7.69 19.50 0.16
C GLY A 19 8.77 18.41 0.04
N ASP A 20 8.71 17.36 0.87
CA ASP A 20 9.55 16.18 0.67
C ASP A 20 9.06 15.35 -0.53
N PRO A 21 9.97 14.68 -1.25
CA PRO A 21 9.56 13.73 -2.28
C PRO A 21 8.68 12.66 -1.65
N VAL A 22 7.52 12.42 -2.27
CA VAL A 22 6.59 11.37 -1.84
C VAL A 22 7.35 10.04 -1.83
N LYS A 23 7.56 9.48 -0.64
CA LYS A 23 8.27 8.23 -0.46
C LYS A 23 7.33 7.05 -0.72
N PRO A 24 7.62 6.17 -1.70
CA PRO A 24 6.88 4.93 -1.89
C PRO A 24 6.89 4.05 -0.66
N TYR A 25 5.77 3.40 -0.38
CA TYR A 25 5.67 2.39 0.67
C TYR A 25 6.45 1.15 0.25
N THR A 26 7.16 0.58 1.23
CA THR A 26 7.46 -0.84 1.21
C THR A 26 6.24 -1.65 1.66
N LEU A 27 6.23 -2.96 1.40
CA LEU A 27 5.19 -3.86 1.91
C LEU A 27 5.12 -3.81 3.44
N GLY A 28 6.27 -3.66 4.12
CA GLY A 28 6.35 -3.45 5.57
C GLY A 28 5.67 -2.15 6.00
N ASP A 29 6.00 -1.02 5.36
CA ASP A 29 5.38 0.28 5.67
C ASP A 29 3.85 0.22 5.53
N LEU A 30 3.35 -0.44 4.48
CA LEU A 30 1.91 -0.62 4.26
C LEU A 30 1.27 -1.48 5.36
N ILE A 31 1.89 -2.61 5.73
CA ILE A 31 1.39 -3.48 6.80
C ILE A 31 1.32 -2.72 8.12
N ASP A 32 2.38 -1.99 8.48
CA ASP A 32 2.44 -1.22 9.72
C ASP A 32 1.34 -0.14 9.76
N HIS A 33 1.14 0.60 8.67
CA HIS A 33 0.08 1.59 8.59
C HIS A 33 -1.31 0.93 8.74
N LEU A 34 -1.57 -0.18 8.05
CA LEU A 34 -2.83 -0.93 8.16
C LEU A 34 -3.08 -1.46 9.59
N GLN A 35 -2.03 -1.88 10.30
CA GLN A 35 -2.13 -2.30 11.70
C GLN A 35 -2.54 -1.15 12.62
N VAL A 36 -1.97 0.04 12.43
CA VAL A 36 -2.33 1.26 13.18
C VAL A 36 -3.80 1.62 12.94
N LEU A 37 -4.29 1.50 11.71
CA LEU A 37 -5.69 1.78 11.35
C LEU A 37 -6.68 0.78 11.98
N GLY A 38 -6.23 -0.43 12.35
CA GLY A 38 -7.03 -1.41 13.07
C GLY A 38 -8.32 -1.80 12.33
N ASN A 39 -9.48 -1.49 12.91
CA ASN A 39 -10.78 -1.88 12.34
C ASN A 39 -11.35 -0.89 11.31
N ALA A 40 -10.59 0.16 10.94
CA ALA A 40 -11.00 1.09 9.90
C ALA A 40 -11.20 0.39 8.54
N LYS A 41 -12.03 1.00 7.68
CA LYS A 41 -12.26 0.53 6.31
C LYS A 41 -11.24 1.17 5.37
N VAL A 42 -10.72 0.39 4.43
CA VAL A 42 -9.79 0.81 3.39
C VAL A 42 -10.37 0.42 2.04
N ARG A 43 -10.38 1.35 1.09
CA ARG A 43 -10.86 1.16 -0.28
C ARG A 43 -9.68 1.10 -1.24
N GLY A 44 -9.74 0.18 -2.19
CA GLY A 44 -8.78 0.08 -3.29
C GLY A 44 -7.71 -1.00 -3.13
N LEU A 45 -7.69 -1.74 -2.02
CA LEU A 45 -6.78 -2.88 -1.82
C LEU A 45 -7.56 -4.19 -1.80
N SER A 46 -7.05 -5.21 -2.49
CA SER A 46 -7.52 -6.59 -2.38
C SER A 46 -6.55 -7.44 -1.54
N ASP A 47 -6.92 -8.68 -1.25
CA ASP A 47 -6.02 -9.66 -0.62
C ASP A 47 -5.05 -10.33 -1.61
N GLN A 48 -5.10 -9.96 -2.89
CA GLN A 48 -4.29 -10.55 -3.95
C GLN A 48 -2.91 -9.91 -4.02
N LEU A 49 -2.02 -10.33 -3.12
CA LEU A 49 -0.60 -10.02 -3.18
C LEU A 49 0.09 -10.89 -4.24
N HIS A 50 0.89 -10.28 -5.12
CA HIS A 50 1.67 -10.94 -6.15
C HIS A 50 3.00 -10.20 -6.42
N SER A 51 3.82 -10.73 -7.32
CA SER A 51 4.99 -10.00 -7.85
C SER A 51 4.53 -8.90 -8.79
N ASP A 52 5.19 -7.76 -8.79
CA ASP A 52 4.99 -6.74 -9.84
C ASP A 52 5.47 -7.26 -11.21
N ARG A 53 4.80 -6.87 -12.29
CA ARG A 53 5.17 -7.28 -13.66
C ARG A 53 6.34 -6.48 -14.22
N GLY A 54 6.41 -5.20 -13.86
CA GLY A 54 7.46 -4.28 -14.32
C GLY A 54 8.81 -4.63 -13.72
N ASP A 55 8.80 -5.05 -12.46
CA ASP A 55 9.99 -5.41 -11.70
C ASP A 55 9.72 -6.58 -10.74
N TYR A 56 10.27 -7.75 -11.06
CA TYR A 56 10.09 -8.99 -10.29
C TYR A 56 10.78 -8.97 -8.91
N GLU A 57 11.42 -7.86 -8.55
CA GLU A 57 11.95 -7.63 -7.20
C GLU A 57 10.99 -6.80 -6.34
N ARG A 58 9.77 -6.49 -6.83
CA ARG A 58 8.76 -5.70 -6.10
C ARG A 58 7.48 -6.48 -5.86
N SER A 59 6.77 -6.07 -4.81
CA SER A 59 5.44 -6.58 -4.50
C SER A 59 4.39 -5.76 -5.24
N ALA A 60 3.27 -6.38 -5.60
CA ALA A 60 2.10 -5.70 -6.14
C ALA A 60 0.83 -6.28 -5.49
N ILE A 61 -0.17 -5.42 -5.33
CA ILE A 61 -1.50 -5.76 -4.80
C ILE A 61 -2.52 -5.38 -5.86
N ALA A 62 -3.40 -6.31 -6.23
CA ALA A 62 -4.47 -5.99 -7.16
C ALA A 62 -5.46 -4.99 -6.54
N PRO A 63 -6.04 -4.07 -7.33
CA PRO A 63 -7.12 -3.21 -6.89
C PRO A 63 -8.28 -4.01 -6.31
N GLY A 64 -8.86 -3.52 -5.23
CA GLY A 64 -9.96 -4.20 -4.53
C GLY A 64 -11.11 -3.27 -4.17
N GLY A 65 -12.13 -3.87 -3.55
CA GLY A 65 -13.28 -3.15 -3.01
C GLY A 65 -12.95 -2.40 -1.72
N THR A 66 -13.86 -2.47 -0.75
CA THR A 66 -13.65 -1.91 0.59
C THR A 66 -13.47 -3.03 1.61
N GLU A 67 -12.32 -3.07 2.26
CA GLU A 67 -11.92 -4.11 3.22
C GLU A 67 -11.54 -3.51 4.57
N ARG A 68 -11.44 -4.34 5.62
CA ARG A 68 -10.94 -3.90 6.93
C ARG A 68 -9.41 -3.85 6.94
N ALA A 69 -8.83 -2.78 7.47
CA ALA A 69 -7.37 -2.61 7.52
C ALA A 69 -6.67 -3.78 8.25
N SER A 70 -7.21 -4.19 9.41
CA SER A 70 -6.70 -5.34 10.19
C SER A 70 -6.76 -6.66 9.44
N GLN A 71 -7.75 -6.85 8.57
CA GLN A 71 -7.88 -8.04 7.74
C GLN A 71 -6.78 -8.07 6.67
N LEU A 72 -6.60 -6.95 5.95
CA LEU A 72 -5.56 -6.79 4.94
C LEU A 72 -4.15 -6.97 5.56
N ALA A 73 -3.88 -6.31 6.69
CA ALA A 73 -2.62 -6.44 7.41
C ALA A 73 -2.32 -7.91 7.76
N ARG A 74 -3.32 -8.64 8.29
CA ARG A 74 -3.15 -10.07 8.63
C ARG A 74 -2.87 -10.91 7.39
N MET A 75 -3.57 -10.66 6.29
CA MET A 75 -3.40 -11.39 5.04
C MET A 75 -2.00 -11.17 4.46
N TYR A 76 -1.53 -9.93 4.37
CA TYR A 76 -0.18 -9.64 3.85
C TYR A 76 0.91 -10.14 4.80
N MET A 77 0.76 -9.94 6.11
CA MET A 77 1.70 -10.46 7.10
C MET A 77 1.84 -11.98 7.01
N SER A 78 0.75 -12.71 6.76
CA SER A 78 0.78 -14.16 6.61
C SER A 78 1.57 -14.66 5.37
N ARG A 79 1.83 -13.76 4.41
CA ARG A 79 2.60 -14.07 3.19
C ARG A 79 4.09 -13.76 3.36
N ILE A 80 4.49 -12.93 4.33
CA ILE A 80 5.89 -12.57 4.53
C ILE A 80 6.74 -13.82 4.79
N GLY A 81 7.89 -13.92 4.11
CA GLY A 81 8.81 -15.06 4.21
C GLY A 81 8.38 -16.28 3.40
N SER A 82 7.19 -16.27 2.79
CA SER A 82 6.77 -17.27 1.82
C SER A 82 7.32 -16.97 0.42
N THR A 83 7.29 -17.99 -0.43
CA THR A 83 7.57 -17.87 -1.86
C THR A 83 6.25 -18.00 -2.62
N MET A 84 6.02 -17.13 -3.60
CA MET A 84 4.89 -17.22 -4.52
C MET A 84 5.41 -17.46 -5.95
N THR A 85 4.58 -18.07 -6.79
CA THR A 85 4.91 -18.18 -8.22
C THR A 85 4.74 -16.80 -8.87
N GLY A 86 5.84 -16.18 -9.25
CA GLY A 86 5.85 -14.93 -10.02
C GLY A 86 5.26 -15.13 -11.41
N TRP A 87 4.87 -14.03 -12.06
CA TRP A 87 4.17 -14.05 -13.35
C TRP A 87 4.89 -14.89 -14.44
N LYS A 88 6.23 -14.86 -14.49
CA LYS A 88 7.02 -15.65 -15.46
C LYS A 88 7.26 -17.12 -15.05
N GLY A 89 6.59 -17.58 -13.99
CA GLY A 89 6.75 -18.95 -13.47
C GLY A 89 7.97 -19.15 -12.59
N GLY A 90 8.66 -18.08 -12.19
CA GLY A 90 9.77 -18.12 -11.24
C GLY A 90 9.33 -17.97 -9.79
N ASP A 91 10.23 -18.26 -8.87
CA ASP A 91 9.99 -18.08 -7.44
C ASP A 91 10.16 -16.60 -7.05
N PHE A 92 9.15 -16.04 -6.40
CA PHE A 92 9.16 -14.68 -5.87
C PHE A 92 9.12 -14.70 -4.34
N PRO A 93 10.18 -14.24 -3.65
CA PRO A 93 10.20 -14.17 -2.19
C PRO A 93 9.43 -12.93 -1.71
N VAL A 94 8.44 -13.14 -0.85
CA VAL A 94 7.67 -12.04 -0.26
C VAL A 94 8.44 -11.48 0.93
N ARG A 95 8.90 -10.23 0.82
CA ARG A 95 9.68 -9.55 1.87
C ARG A 95 9.11 -8.18 2.19
N THR A 96 9.34 -7.72 3.41
CA THR A 96 8.82 -6.45 3.92
C THR A 96 9.54 -5.24 3.35
N ASP A 97 10.78 -5.39 2.91
CA ASP A 97 11.63 -4.30 2.37
C ASP A 97 11.33 -3.98 0.89
N LEU A 98 10.44 -4.73 0.24
CA LEU A 98 10.09 -4.51 -1.16
C LEU A 98 9.11 -3.37 -1.32
N LEU A 99 9.30 -2.51 -2.31
CA LEU A 99 8.28 -1.55 -2.72
C LEU A 99 6.98 -2.28 -3.09
N VAL A 100 5.86 -1.63 -2.80
CA VAL A 100 4.53 -2.17 -3.07
C VAL A 100 3.77 -1.30 -4.09
N MET A 101 3.35 -1.95 -5.17
CA MET A 101 2.65 -1.35 -6.29
C MET A 101 1.15 -1.66 -6.21
N LEU A 102 0.30 -0.79 -6.76
CA LEU A 102 -1.12 -1.05 -6.95
C LEU A 102 -1.37 -1.45 -8.40
N GLY A 103 -1.49 -2.73 -8.70
CA GLY A 103 -1.66 -3.21 -10.07
C GLY A 103 -2.20 -4.63 -10.12
N ASP A 104 -3.02 -4.93 -11.13
CA ASP A 104 -3.55 -6.27 -11.34
C ASP A 104 -2.46 -7.29 -11.66
N PHE A 105 -2.76 -8.57 -11.43
CA PHE A 105 -1.86 -9.66 -11.79
C PHE A 105 -1.52 -9.61 -13.29
N GLY A 106 -0.23 -9.52 -13.60
CA GLY A 106 0.24 -9.39 -14.97
C GLY A 106 0.09 -7.98 -15.55
N ASN A 107 -0.10 -6.93 -14.75
CA ASN A 107 -0.02 -5.54 -15.16
C ASN A 107 0.96 -4.77 -14.28
N CYS A 108 1.53 -3.69 -14.80
CA CYS A 108 2.28 -2.72 -13.98
C CYS A 108 1.28 -1.73 -13.36
N GLY A 109 1.62 -1.17 -12.22
CA GLY A 109 0.80 -0.18 -11.52
C GLY A 109 1.63 0.94 -10.92
N PRO A 110 1.01 2.01 -10.39
CA PRO A 110 1.72 3.04 -9.65
C PRO A 110 2.18 2.54 -8.26
N CYS A 111 3.14 3.23 -7.65
CA CYS A 111 3.56 2.95 -6.28
C CYS A 111 2.46 3.36 -5.30
N ILE A 112 2.22 2.56 -4.27
CA ILE A 112 1.42 2.99 -3.12
C ILE A 112 2.29 3.91 -2.25
N VAL A 113 1.73 5.04 -1.81
CA VAL A 113 2.49 6.07 -1.09
C VAL A 113 1.83 6.55 0.19
N ASP A 114 0.52 6.38 0.34
CA ASP A 114 -0.20 6.72 1.56
C ASP A 114 -1.58 6.04 1.64
N LEU A 115 -2.19 6.09 2.83
CA LEU A 115 -3.59 5.81 3.08
C LEU A 115 -4.24 7.03 3.72
N ILE A 116 -5.14 7.71 3.02
CA ILE A 116 -5.77 8.94 3.53
C ILE A 116 -7.23 8.73 3.87
N MET A 117 -7.69 9.25 5.00
CA MET A 117 -9.10 9.17 5.35
C MET A 117 -9.93 10.12 4.47
N GLY A 118 -10.89 9.56 3.74
CA GLY A 118 -11.88 10.32 2.99
C GLY A 118 -12.98 10.91 3.89
N ASP A 119 -13.80 11.79 3.31
CA ASP A 119 -14.89 12.47 4.03
C ASP A 119 -16.00 11.50 4.52
N ASP A 120 -16.08 10.31 3.93
CA ASP A 120 -16.99 9.22 4.31
C ASP A 120 -16.44 8.34 5.45
N GLY A 121 -15.26 8.66 5.98
CA GLY A 121 -14.58 7.90 7.01
C GLY A 121 -13.96 6.59 6.51
N VAL A 122 -13.85 6.39 5.20
CA VAL A 122 -13.13 5.26 4.57
C VAL A 122 -11.75 5.76 4.13
N TYR A 123 -10.71 4.99 4.44
CA TYR A 123 -9.37 5.29 3.98
C TYR A 123 -9.21 4.91 2.51
N GLU A 124 -8.61 5.77 1.71
CA GLU A 124 -8.33 5.56 0.30
C GLU A 124 -6.84 5.41 0.06
N VAL A 125 -6.48 4.51 -0.85
CA VAL A 125 -5.10 4.32 -1.30
C VAL A 125 -4.67 5.52 -2.13
N VAL A 126 -3.56 6.13 -1.74
CA VAL A 126 -2.89 7.16 -2.54
C VAL A 126 -1.75 6.50 -3.30
N THR A 127 -1.62 6.84 -4.58
CA THR A 127 -0.57 6.32 -5.44
C THR A 127 0.21 7.44 -6.13
N ALA A 128 1.46 7.17 -6.48
CA ALA A 128 2.29 8.03 -7.31
C ALA A 128 2.93 7.24 -8.46
N GLU A 129 3.30 7.93 -9.54
CA GLU A 129 4.05 7.31 -10.63
C GLU A 129 5.34 6.67 -10.11
N ASP A 130 5.73 5.55 -10.74
CA ASP A 130 6.95 4.85 -10.38
C ASP A 130 8.17 5.71 -10.72
N PRO A 131 8.98 6.13 -9.73
CA PRO A 131 10.14 6.99 -9.99
C PRO A 131 11.23 6.30 -10.82
N LEU A 132 11.19 4.97 -10.97
CA LEU A 132 12.18 4.16 -11.69
C LEU A 132 11.80 3.89 -13.15
N PHE A 133 10.57 4.19 -13.58
CA PHE A 133 10.14 4.11 -14.98
C PHE A 133 9.74 5.51 -15.48
N ARG A 134 10.69 6.19 -16.14
CA ARG A 134 10.49 7.45 -16.89
C ARG A 134 10.85 7.27 -18.36
#